data_AF-A0A316Q5P3-F1
#
_entry.id   AF-A0A316Q5P3-F1
#
_cell.length_a   1.000
_cell.length_b   1.000
_cell.length_c   1.000
_cell.angle_alpha   90.00
_cell.angle_beta   90.00
_cell.angle_gamma   90.00
#
_symmetry.space_group_name_H-M   'P 1'
#
loop_
_entity.id
_entity.type
_entity.pdbx_description
1 polymer ?
#
loop_
_entity_poly.entity_id
_entity_poly.type
_entity_poly.pdbx_seq_one_letter_code
_entity_poly.pdbx_strand_id
1 'polypeptide(L)'
;MEKDKLDIIFEMQHKFDSDLAERRNLTGISQAEWLQKETLAMISELAELIDEVNFKWWKNPLPIDERAVKGELVDILHFFVSMCLKMNMSSGELYELYILKNKENFDRQNGLSEKAGYQSAPKDKPGV
;
A
#
# COMPACT_ATOMS: atom_id res chain seq x y z
N MET A 1 -5.35 -24.47 -8.11
CA MET A 1 -4.78 -23.44 -9.00
C MET A 1 -3.33 -23.25 -8.64
N GLU A 2 -2.51 -22.89 -9.60
CA GLU A 2 -1.15 -22.40 -9.35
C GLU A 2 -1.24 -21.06 -8.60
N LYS A 3 -0.40 -20.86 -7.58
CA LYS A 3 -0.37 -19.61 -6.79
C LYS A 3 0.29 -18.50 -7.60
N ASP A 4 -0.29 -17.30 -7.59
CA ASP A 4 0.34 -16.15 -8.22
C ASP A 4 1.28 -15.39 -7.27
N LYS A 5 1.87 -14.28 -7.74
CA LYS A 5 2.81 -13.49 -6.94
C LYS A 5 2.15 -12.87 -5.70
N LEU A 6 0.89 -12.45 -5.79
CA LEU A 6 0.16 -11.84 -4.68
C LEU A 6 -0.19 -12.90 -3.63
N ASP A 7 -0.60 -14.08 -4.06
CA ASP A 7 -0.83 -15.23 -3.16
C ASP A 7 0.43 -15.59 -2.37
N ILE A 8 1.59 -15.62 -3.05
CA ILE A 8 2.89 -15.90 -2.43
C ILE A 8 3.24 -14.82 -1.39
N ILE A 9 3.03 -13.54 -1.71
CA ILE A 9 3.29 -12.43 -0.77
C ILE A 9 2.42 -12.56 0.48
N PHE A 10 1.12 -12.82 0.32
CA PHE A 10 0.20 -12.98 1.46
C PHE A 10 0.58 -14.17 2.34
N GLU A 11 0.98 -15.30 1.74
CA GLU A 11 1.43 -16.48 2.48
C GLU A 11 2.74 -16.20 3.25
N MET A 12 3.71 -15.56 2.60
CA MET A 12 4.97 -15.17 3.24
C MET A 12 4.73 -14.21 4.41
N GLN A 13 3.89 -13.20 4.21
CA GLN A 13 3.55 -12.25 5.26
C GLN A 13 2.83 -12.91 6.42
N HIS A 14 1.82 -13.74 6.15
CA HIS A 14 1.07 -14.44 7.18
C HIS A 14 1.99 -15.32 8.04
N LYS A 15 2.92 -16.04 7.41
CA LYS A 15 3.91 -16.85 8.12
C LYS A 15 4.80 -15.99 9.01
N PHE A 16 5.31 -14.88 8.49
CA PHE A 16 6.16 -13.96 9.25
C PHE A 16 5.42 -13.32 10.43
N ASP A 17 4.23 -12.78 10.20
CA ASP A 17 3.38 -12.16 11.23
C ASP A 17 3.07 -13.13 12.37
N SER A 18 2.74 -14.38 12.03
CA SER A 18 2.41 -15.41 13.01
C SER A 18 3.61 -15.78 13.88
N ASP A 19 4.77 -16.01 13.26
CA ASP A 19 6.02 -16.30 13.98
C ASP A 19 6.47 -15.11 14.85
N LEU A 20 6.33 -13.88 14.36
CA LEU A 20 6.64 -12.68 15.12
C LEU A 20 5.71 -12.50 16.32
N ALA A 21 4.40 -12.69 16.14
CA ALA A 21 3.42 -12.60 17.20
C ALA A 21 3.66 -13.64 18.30
N GLU A 22 4.00 -14.87 17.92
CA GLU A 22 4.36 -15.93 18.87
C GLU A 22 5.64 -15.57 19.65
N ARG A 23 6.72 -15.24 18.95
CA ARG A 23 8.01 -14.89 19.58
C ARG A 23 7.93 -13.71 20.53
N ARG A 24 7.04 -12.76 20.25
CA ARG A 24 6.86 -11.53 21.03
C ARG A 24 5.68 -11.59 21.99
N ASN A 25 5.00 -12.73 22.09
CA ASN A 25 3.81 -12.94 22.94
C ASN A 25 2.73 -11.88 22.71
N LEU A 26 2.48 -11.52 21.45
CA LEU A 26 1.51 -10.50 21.03
C LEU A 26 0.10 -11.11 21.01
N THR A 27 -0.47 -11.30 22.20
CA THR A 27 -1.79 -11.90 22.40
C THR A 27 -2.81 -10.87 22.91
N GLY A 28 -4.10 -11.13 22.70
CA GLY A 28 -5.19 -10.28 23.20
C GLY A 28 -5.37 -8.93 22.49
N ILE A 29 -4.68 -8.71 21.38
CA ILE A 29 -4.75 -7.46 20.59
C ILE A 29 -5.96 -7.53 19.65
N SER A 30 -6.85 -6.55 19.74
CA SER A 30 -8.03 -6.46 18.86
C SER A 30 -7.64 -6.09 17.42
N GLN A 31 -8.52 -6.39 16.44
CA GLN A 31 -8.29 -5.95 15.04
C GLN A 31 -8.10 -4.44 14.92
N ALA A 32 -8.90 -3.66 15.65
CA ALA A 32 -8.80 -2.20 15.66
C ALA A 32 -7.45 -1.72 16.20
N GLU A 33 -6.96 -2.33 17.28
CA GLU A 33 -5.65 -2.01 17.83
C GLU A 33 -4.51 -2.43 16.90
N TRP A 34 -4.62 -3.59 16.25
CA TRP A 34 -3.67 -3.99 15.22
C TRP A 34 -3.62 -2.97 14.08
N LEU A 35 -4.76 -2.55 13.55
CA LEU A 35 -4.79 -1.51 12.51
C LEU A 35 -4.11 -0.21 12.96
N GLN A 36 -4.26 0.20 14.22
CA GLN A 36 -3.55 1.37 14.74
C GLN A 36 -2.04 1.15 14.75
N LYS A 37 -1.56 -0.02 15.20
CA LYS A 37 -0.13 -0.36 15.23
C LYS A 37 0.47 -0.42 13.83
N GLU A 38 -0.16 -1.14 12.91
CA GLU A 38 0.33 -1.29 11.52
C GLU A 38 0.27 0.03 10.76
N THR A 39 -0.77 0.86 10.99
CA THR A 39 -0.84 2.20 10.39
C THR A 39 0.31 3.07 10.89
N LEU A 40 0.63 3.04 12.18
CA LEU A 40 1.74 3.80 12.73
C LEU A 40 3.09 3.32 12.18
N ALA A 41 3.28 2.01 12.05
CA ALA A 41 4.47 1.43 11.44
C ALA A 41 4.63 1.88 9.98
N MET A 42 3.56 1.78 9.17
CA MET A 42 3.58 2.27 7.78
C MET A 42 3.83 3.79 7.68
N ILE A 43 3.35 4.60 8.62
CA ILE A 43 3.68 6.03 8.68
C ILE A 43 5.17 6.24 8.97
N SER A 44 5.77 5.39 9.81
CA SER A 44 7.21 5.42 10.06
C SER A 44 8.00 5.13 8.78
N GLU A 45 7.66 4.06 8.04
CA GLU A 45 8.36 3.72 6.78
C GLU A 45 8.14 4.78 5.69
N LEU A 46 6.98 5.45 5.67
CA LEU A 46 6.77 6.61 4.79
C LEU A 46 7.68 7.80 5.15
N ALA A 47 8.02 7.96 6.43
CA ALA A 47 8.97 8.96 6.88
C ALA A 47 10.42 8.58 6.54
N GLU A 48 10.76 7.28 6.54
CA GLU A 48 12.05 6.79 6.04
C GLU A 48 12.15 6.99 4.52
N LEU A 49 11.11 6.61 3.77
CA LEU A 49 11.02 6.83 2.32
C LEU A 49 11.20 8.30 1.93
N ILE A 50 10.60 9.24 2.69
CA ILE A 50 10.76 10.66 2.37
C ILE A 50 12.18 11.13 2.68
N ASP A 51 12.87 10.56 3.69
CA ASP A 51 14.27 10.85 3.99
C ASP A 51 15.24 10.37 2.89
N GLU A 52 14.87 9.30 2.15
CA GLU A 52 15.62 8.79 0.98
C GLU A 52 15.46 9.66 -0.28
N VAL A 53 14.61 10.69 -0.21
CA VAL A 53 14.46 11.69 -1.27
C VAL A 53 14.80 13.09 -0.75
N ASN A 54 15.09 14.02 -1.67
CA ASN A 54 15.52 15.37 -1.34
C ASN A 54 14.37 16.28 -0.82
N PHE A 55 13.60 15.86 0.19
CA PHE A 55 12.48 16.65 0.72
C PHE A 55 12.91 17.87 1.52
N LYS A 56 14.11 17.82 2.14
CA LYS A 56 14.69 18.92 2.91
C LYS A 56 15.15 20.01 1.95
N TRP A 57 14.20 20.84 1.52
CA TRP A 57 14.42 21.91 0.55
C TRP A 57 15.44 22.98 1.00
N TRP A 58 15.78 23.00 2.29
CA TRP A 58 16.84 23.84 2.87
C TRP A 58 18.24 23.19 2.87
N LYS A 59 18.41 22.00 2.27
CA LYS A 59 19.70 21.31 2.08
C LYS A 59 20.04 21.19 0.60
N ASN A 60 21.33 21.01 0.31
CA ASN A 60 21.78 20.72 -1.05
C ASN A 60 21.27 19.33 -1.49
N PRO A 61 20.75 19.19 -2.72
CA PRO A 61 20.30 17.90 -3.23
C PRO A 61 21.45 16.88 -3.31
N LEU A 62 21.16 15.65 -2.93
CA LEU A 62 22.02 14.49 -3.13
C LEU A 62 21.45 13.59 -4.23
N PRO A 63 22.28 12.76 -4.88
CA PRO A 63 21.78 11.68 -5.73
C PRO A 63 20.83 10.77 -4.94
N ILE A 64 19.75 10.32 -5.57
CA ILE A 64 18.81 9.38 -4.96
C ILE A 64 19.46 8.00 -4.86
N ASP A 65 19.41 7.38 -3.69
CA ASP A 65 19.73 5.96 -3.54
C ASP A 65 18.50 5.13 -3.91
N GLU A 66 18.44 4.68 -5.17
CA GLU A 66 17.33 3.86 -5.65
C GLU A 66 17.15 2.56 -4.87
N ARG A 67 18.22 2.00 -4.29
CA ARG A 67 18.14 0.74 -3.56
C ARG A 67 17.44 0.98 -2.22
N ALA A 68 17.79 2.06 -1.53
CA ALA A 68 17.15 2.45 -0.28
C ALA A 68 15.66 2.73 -0.52
N VAL A 69 15.32 3.58 -1.51
CA VAL A 69 13.92 3.85 -1.89
C VAL A 69 13.12 2.59 -2.19
N LYS A 70 13.70 1.62 -2.92
CA LYS A 70 13.04 0.34 -3.21
C LYS A 70 12.85 -0.52 -1.95
N GLY A 71 13.76 -0.43 -0.98
CA GLY A 71 13.62 -1.06 0.34
C GLY A 71 12.40 -0.53 1.08
N GLU A 72 12.32 0.78 1.26
CA GLU A 72 11.22 1.42 1.99
C GLU A 72 9.85 1.15 1.34
N LEU A 73 9.77 1.08 0.00
CA LEU A 73 8.56 0.67 -0.70
C LEU A 73 8.13 -0.78 -0.40
N VAL A 74 9.08 -1.68 -0.18
CA VAL A 74 8.81 -3.06 0.22
C VAL A 74 8.38 -3.12 1.69
N ASP A 75 8.97 -2.31 2.58
CA ASP A 75 8.56 -2.24 3.99
C ASP A 75 7.14 -1.68 4.14
N ILE A 76 6.77 -0.67 3.36
CA ILE A 76 5.38 -0.21 3.24
C ILE A 76 4.45 -1.34 2.79
N LEU A 77 4.87 -2.16 1.82
CA LEU A 77 4.08 -3.29 1.34
C LEU A 77 3.87 -4.35 2.44
N HIS A 78 4.91 -4.65 3.24
CA HIS A 78 4.81 -5.56 4.38
C HIS A 78 3.67 -5.13 5.32
N PHE A 79 3.68 -3.87 5.78
CA PHE A 79 2.66 -3.37 6.70
C PHE A 79 1.26 -3.30 6.07
N PHE A 80 1.15 -2.93 4.79
CA PHE A 80 -0.12 -2.94 4.08
C PHE A 80 -0.72 -4.36 4.01
N VAL A 81 0.08 -5.36 3.65
CA VAL A 81 -0.39 -6.76 3.58
C VAL A 81 -0.71 -7.30 4.97
N SER A 82 0.08 -6.97 6.00
CA SER A 82 -0.26 -7.30 7.38
C SER A 82 -1.63 -6.73 7.78
N MET A 83 -1.94 -5.47 7.46
CA MET A 83 -3.26 -4.88 7.71
C MET A 83 -4.40 -5.67 7.03
N CYS A 84 -4.22 -6.05 5.76
CA CYS A 84 -5.18 -6.92 5.06
C CYS A 84 -5.40 -8.22 5.83
N LEU A 85 -4.33 -8.90 6.24
CA LEU A 85 -4.39 -10.16 6.99
C LEU A 85 -5.08 -9.99 8.36
N LYS A 86 -4.81 -8.91 9.11
CA LYS A 86 -5.50 -8.64 10.39
C LYS A 86 -7.00 -8.41 10.23
N MET A 87 -7.41 -7.95 9.04
CA MET A 87 -8.81 -7.81 8.65
C MET A 87 -9.42 -9.08 8.04
N ASN A 88 -8.69 -10.21 8.07
CA ASN A 88 -9.06 -11.47 7.44
C ASN A 88 -9.29 -11.37 5.93
N MET A 89 -8.66 -10.38 5.28
CA MET A 89 -8.74 -10.19 3.84
C MET A 89 -7.77 -11.12 3.14
N SER A 90 -8.26 -11.86 2.14
CA SER A 90 -7.42 -12.71 1.30
C SER A 90 -6.77 -11.92 0.15
N SER A 91 -5.73 -12.48 -0.47
CA SER A 91 -5.14 -11.96 -1.72
C SER A 91 -6.18 -11.83 -2.82
N GLY A 92 -7.06 -12.83 -2.96
CA GLY A 92 -8.17 -12.83 -3.91
C GLY A 92 -9.19 -11.71 -3.66
N GLU A 93 -9.61 -11.53 -2.41
CA GLU A 93 -10.54 -10.44 -2.05
C GLU A 93 -9.92 -9.07 -2.30
N LEU A 94 -8.64 -8.88 -1.95
CA LEU A 94 -7.91 -7.64 -2.25
C LEU A 94 -7.87 -7.36 -3.76
N TYR A 95 -7.57 -8.39 -4.56
CA TYR A 95 -7.53 -8.28 -6.01
C TYR A 95 -8.90 -7.91 -6.60
N GLU A 96 -9.97 -8.57 -6.18
CA GLU A 96 -11.34 -8.28 -6.64
C GLU A 96 -11.74 -6.83 -6.31
N LEU A 97 -11.53 -6.38 -5.07
CA LEU A 97 -11.81 -5.00 -4.67
C LEU A 97 -10.94 -3.99 -5.42
N TYR A 98 -9.68 -4.32 -5.72
CA TYR A 98 -8.81 -3.49 -6.53
C TYR A 98 -9.36 -3.31 -7.95
N ILE A 99 -9.80 -4.39 -8.62
CA ILE A 99 -10.37 -4.34 -9.97
C ILE A 99 -11.62 -3.47 -10.00
N LEU A 100 -12.53 -3.64 -9.03
CA LEU A 100 -13.74 -2.82 -8.91
C LEU A 100 -13.40 -1.34 -8.72
N LYS A 101 -12.44 -1.03 -7.82
CA LYS A 101 -12.00 0.34 -7.57
C LYS A 101 -11.31 0.95 -8.78
N ASN A 102 -10.50 0.17 -9.50
CA ASN A 102 -9.80 0.62 -10.70
C ASN A 102 -10.80 0.99 -11.80
N LYS A 103 -11.81 0.14 -12.05
CA LYS A 103 -12.91 0.44 -12.99
C LYS A 103 -13.62 1.74 -12.62
N GLU A 104 -14.04 1.90 -11.37
CA GLU A 104 -14.72 3.11 -10.89
C GLU A 104 -13.84 4.37 -11.05
N ASN A 105 -12.52 4.27 -10.86
CA ASN A 105 -11.62 5.39 -11.10
C ASN A 105 -11.58 5.80 -12.59
N PHE A 106 -11.61 4.84 -13.53
CA PHE A 106 -11.73 5.13 -14.96
C PHE A 106 -13.11 5.69 -15.32
N ASP A 107 -14.19 5.12 -14.78
CA ASP A 107 -15.54 5.61 -14.99
C ASP A 107 -15.68 7.08 -14.56
N ARG A 108 -15.03 7.49 -13.46
CA ARG A 108 -14.97 8.89 -13.03
C ARG A 108 -14.33 9.81 -14.06
N GLN A 109 -13.17 9.43 -14.60
CA GLN A 109 -12.47 10.23 -15.61
C GLN A 109 -13.27 10.34 -16.92
N ASN A 110 -14.03 9.28 -17.25
CA ASN A 110 -14.88 9.21 -18.44
C ASN A 110 -16.30 9.77 -18.24
N GLY A 111 -16.65 10.26 -17.04
CA GLY A 111 -17.98 10.77 -16.73
C GLY A 111 -19.09 9.72 -16.65
N LEU A 112 -18.73 8.44 -16.47
CA LEU A 112 -19.64 7.30 -16.34
C LEU A 112 -19.98 6.96 -14.88
N SER A 113 -19.30 7.59 -13.92
CA SER A 113 -19.54 7.39 -12.48
C SER A 113 -20.75 8.22 -12.00
N GLU A 114 -21.51 7.66 -11.06
CA GLU A 114 -22.60 8.37 -10.36
C GLU A 114 -22.07 9.50 -9.44
N LYS A 115 -20.77 9.52 -9.14
CA LYS A 115 -20.13 10.59 -8.36
C LYS A 115 -19.72 11.76 -9.25
N ALA A 116 -20.45 12.87 -9.12
CA ALA A 116 -20.16 14.12 -9.84
C ALA A 116 -18.80 14.75 -9.47
N GLY A 117 -18.20 15.50 -10.40
CA GLY A 117 -17.04 16.39 -10.14
C GLY A 117 -15.64 15.85 -10.47
N TYR A 118 -15.51 14.65 -11.04
CA TYR A 118 -14.21 14.01 -11.35
C TYR A 118 -13.86 13.88 -12.84
N GLN A 119 -14.64 14.50 -13.73
CA GLN A 119 -14.40 14.43 -15.17
C GLN A 119 -13.07 15.12 -15.51
N SER A 120 -12.14 14.41 -16.15
CA SER A 120 -10.94 15.02 -16.73
C SER A 120 -11.25 15.66 -18.08
N ALA A 121 -10.44 16.66 -18.47
CA ALA A 121 -10.51 17.21 -19.83
C ALA A 121 -10.39 16.08 -20.88
N PRO A 122 -11.12 16.16 -22.01
CA PRO A 122 -11.00 15.18 -23.10
C PRO A 122 -9.54 15.07 -23.58
N LYS A 123 -9.13 13.87 -24.02
CA LYS A 123 -7.77 13.59 -24.53
C LYS A 123 -7.37 14.37 -25.80
N ASP A 124 -8.23 15.24 -26.33
CA ASP A 124 -7.94 16.07 -27.49
C ASP A 124 -7.86 17.55 -27.12
N LYS A 125 -6.66 17.98 -26.70
CA LYS A 125 -6.18 19.33 -27.01
C LYS A 125 -4.76 19.22 -27.58
N PRO A 126 -4.58 19.34 -28.91
CA PRO A 126 -3.27 19.70 -29.43
C PRO A 126 -3.00 21.16 -29.06
N GLY A 127 -1.88 21.42 -28.37
CA GLY A 127 -1.28 22.74 -28.23
C GLY A 127 -1.46 23.43 -26.87
N VAL A 128 -0.42 23.39 -26.04
CA VAL A 128 0.49 24.53 -25.82
C VAL A 128 1.91 24.01 -25.93
#